data_AF-A0A924VQN8-F1
#
_entry.id   AF-A0A924VQN8-F1
#
_cell.length_a   1.000
_cell.length_b   1.000
_cell.length_c   1.000
_cell.angle_alpha   90.00
_cell.angle_beta   90.00
_cell.angle_gamma   90.00
#
_symmetry.space_group_name_H-M   'P 1'
#
loop_
_entity.id
_entity.type
_entity.pdbx_description
1 polymer ?
#
loop_
_entity_poly.entity_id
_entity_poly.type
_entity_poly.pdbx_seq_one_letter_code
_entity_poly.pdbx_strand_id
1 'polypeptide(L)'
;MRLFAAVAAVVVVALVVLIVALNSGSRPVVTTITGIQYSQSTAVAGFSESAHQTSDPARIAAFTAIVKKYSIDVTQFDQSLNDVCTGGLATNVTLEFADSKTAKFRVYDCGRIEPRGTFVSDASALFTRWATADGA
;
A
#
# COMPACT_ATOMS: atom_id res chain seq x y z
N MET A 1 -46.57 -30.29 10.36
CA MET A 1 -45.97 -29.12 9.68
C MET A 1 -44.85 -28.42 10.45
N ARG A 2 -44.73 -28.52 11.78
CA ARG A 2 -43.68 -27.80 12.55
C ARG A 2 -42.27 -28.40 12.46
N LEU A 3 -42.13 -29.71 12.23
CA LEU A 3 -40.80 -30.35 12.08
C LEU A 3 -40.06 -29.94 10.80
N PHE A 4 -40.76 -29.79 9.68
CA PHE A 4 -40.14 -29.42 8.39
C PHE A 4 -39.59 -27.99 8.38
N ALA A 5 -40.22 -27.06 9.10
CA ALA A 5 -39.75 -25.68 9.23
C ALA A 5 -38.44 -25.58 10.03
N ALA A 6 -38.28 -26.41 11.07
CA ALA A 6 -37.06 -26.43 11.88
C ALA A 6 -35.86 -26.96 11.08
N VAL A 7 -36.05 -27.99 10.25
CA VAL A 7 -34.99 -28.54 9.39
C VAL A 7 -34.59 -27.53 8.31
N ALA A 8 -35.56 -26.84 7.70
CA ALA A 8 -35.28 -25.80 6.70
C ALA A 8 -34.47 -24.63 7.30
N ALA A 9 -34.79 -24.21 8.52
CA ALA A 9 -34.08 -23.12 9.20
C ALA A 9 -32.61 -23.49 9.48
N VAL A 10 -32.34 -24.73 9.90
CA VAL A 10 -30.96 -25.20 10.15
C VAL A 10 -30.13 -25.26 8.87
N VAL A 11 -30.72 -25.70 7.76
CA VAL A 11 -30.03 -25.77 6.46
C VAL A 11 -29.68 -24.36 5.96
N VAL A 12 -30.58 -23.39 6.12
CA VAL A 12 -30.34 -22.00 5.70
C VAL A 12 -29.23 -21.37 6.54
N VAL A 13 -29.23 -21.55 7.86
CA VAL A 13 -28.17 -21.02 8.73
C VAL A 13 -26.82 -21.66 8.42
N ALA A 14 -26.78 -22.98 8.17
CA ALA A 14 -25.55 -23.66 7.78
C ALA A 14 -25.01 -23.16 6.43
N LEU A 15 -25.88 -22.88 5.45
CA LEU A 15 -25.49 -22.30 4.16
C LEU A 15 -24.96 -20.87 4.30
N VAL A 16 -25.59 -20.03 5.12
CA VAL A 16 -25.12 -18.66 5.37
C VAL A 16 -23.76 -18.68 6.07
N VAL A 17 -23.55 -19.54 7.06
CA VAL A 17 -22.25 -19.69 7.73
C VAL A 17 -21.18 -20.21 6.75
N LEU A 18 -21.52 -21.15 5.88
CA LEU A 18 -20.59 -21.67 4.86
C LEU A 18 -20.22 -20.58 3.84
N ILE A 19 -21.19 -19.79 3.37
CA ILE A 19 -20.95 -18.67 2.46
C ILE A 19 -20.11 -17.59 3.15
N VAL A 20 -20.38 -17.26 4.41
CA VAL A 20 -19.57 -16.30 5.17
C VAL A 20 -18.16 -16.84 5.44
N ALA A 21 -17.99 -18.15 5.66
CA ALA A 21 -16.67 -18.77 5.81
C ALA A 21 -15.87 -18.79 4.50
N LEU A 22 -16.53 -19.04 3.36
CA LEU A 22 -15.91 -19.03 2.03
C LEU A 22 -15.66 -17.61 1.49
N ASN A 23 -16.52 -16.64 1.85
CA ASN A 23 -16.37 -15.22 1.52
C ASN A 23 -15.69 -14.40 2.63
N SER A 24 -15.20 -15.05 3.70
CA SER A 24 -14.23 -14.46 4.62
C SER A 24 -12.95 -14.35 3.84
N GLY A 25 -12.90 -13.30 3.02
CA GLY A 25 -11.97 -13.11 1.93
C GLY A 25 -10.58 -13.53 2.36
N SER A 26 -9.98 -14.35 1.50
CA SER A 26 -8.56 -14.54 1.41
C SER A 26 -7.91 -13.16 1.53
N ARG A 27 -7.59 -12.75 2.75
CA ARG A 27 -6.74 -11.58 2.96
C ARG A 27 -5.52 -11.92 2.15
N PRO A 28 -5.13 -11.11 1.14
CA PRO A 28 -3.91 -11.39 0.42
C PRO A 28 -2.86 -11.63 1.48
N VAL A 29 -2.24 -12.81 1.46
CA VAL A 29 -1.05 -13.04 2.25
C VAL A 29 -0.07 -12.04 1.65
N VAL A 30 -0.04 -10.84 2.22
CA VAL A 30 0.81 -9.75 1.77
C VAL A 30 2.20 -10.29 2.03
N THR A 31 2.83 -10.81 0.99
CA THR A 31 4.18 -11.34 1.10
C THR A 31 5.02 -10.28 1.81
N THR A 32 5.77 -10.70 2.81
CA THR A 32 6.53 -9.76 3.64
C THR A 32 7.50 -8.98 2.75
N ILE A 33 7.45 -7.65 2.84
CA ILE A 33 8.44 -6.77 2.20
C ILE A 33 9.77 -6.98 2.91
N THR A 34 10.83 -7.24 2.16
CA THR A 34 12.19 -7.46 2.66
C THR A 34 13.16 -6.34 2.28
N GLY A 35 12.81 -5.55 1.25
CA GLY A 35 13.61 -4.44 0.78
C GLY A 35 12.77 -3.37 0.11
N ILE A 36 13.19 -2.11 0.25
CA ILE A 36 12.59 -0.95 -0.39
C ILE A 36 13.68 -0.16 -1.07
N GLN A 37 13.58 -0.01 -2.38
CA GLN A 37 14.36 0.95 -3.15
C GLN A 37 13.44 2.08 -3.61
N TYR A 38 13.89 3.32 -3.49
CA TYR A 38 13.13 4.46 -3.97
C TYR A 38 14.03 5.54 -4.56
N SER A 39 13.48 6.34 -5.46
CA SER A 39 14.10 7.58 -5.93
C SER A 39 13.06 8.68 -6.02
N GLN A 40 13.43 9.88 -5.56
CA GLN A 40 12.57 11.06 -5.60
C GLN A 40 13.09 12.03 -6.64
N SER A 41 12.16 12.63 -7.39
CA SER A 41 12.44 13.70 -8.33
C SER A 41 11.35 14.75 -8.31
N THR A 42 11.73 16.00 -8.58
CA THR A 42 10.80 17.12 -8.71
C THR A 42 10.86 17.65 -10.13
N ALA A 43 9.79 18.26 -10.62
CA ALA A 43 9.76 18.84 -11.97
C ALA A 43 10.61 20.13 -12.09
N VAL A 44 11.45 20.45 -11.10
CA VAL A 44 12.31 21.64 -11.08
C VAL A 44 13.65 21.29 -11.73
N ALA A 45 14.12 22.14 -12.65
CA ALA A 45 15.42 21.97 -13.28
C ALA A 45 16.55 21.98 -12.22
N GLY A 46 17.41 20.95 -12.25
CA GLY A 46 18.56 20.82 -11.34
C GLY A 46 18.32 19.98 -10.08
N PHE A 47 17.16 19.34 -9.93
CA PHE A 47 16.96 18.37 -8.86
C PHE A 47 17.73 17.07 -9.15
N SER A 48 18.65 16.69 -8.27
CA SER A 48 19.42 15.45 -8.40
C SER A 48 18.53 14.27 -7.98
N GLU A 49 18.19 13.39 -8.93
CA GLU A 49 17.53 12.13 -8.60
C GLU A 49 18.50 11.27 -7.76
N SER A 50 18.21 11.13 -6.47
CA SER A 50 19.00 10.29 -5.57
C SER A 50 18.26 8.97 -5.36
N ALA A 51 18.91 7.85 -5.70
CA ALA A 51 18.39 6.53 -5.46
C ALA A 51 18.80 6.05 -4.07
N HIS A 52 17.82 5.66 -3.27
CA HIS A 52 18.00 5.16 -1.91
C HIS A 52 17.53 3.71 -1.83
N GLN A 53 18.17 2.92 -0.98
CA GLN A 53 17.76 1.55 -0.71
C GLN A 53 17.82 1.30 0.79
N THR A 54 16.83 0.58 1.30
CA THR A 54 16.80 0.17 2.70
C THR A 54 16.24 -1.24 2.86
N SER A 55 16.88 -2.00 3.74
CA SER A 55 16.41 -3.27 4.27
C SER A 55 16.21 -3.21 5.79
N ASP A 56 16.21 -2.00 6.37
CA ASP A 56 16.00 -1.79 7.81
C ASP A 56 14.57 -2.22 8.20
N PRO A 57 14.42 -3.20 9.11
CA PRO A 57 13.11 -3.68 9.56
C PRO A 57 12.20 -2.57 10.09
N ALA A 58 12.74 -1.53 10.74
CA ALA A 58 11.93 -0.44 11.29
C ALA A 58 11.34 0.44 10.18
N ARG A 59 12.15 0.74 9.15
CA ARG A 59 11.71 1.49 7.96
C ARG A 59 10.68 0.70 7.16
N ILE A 60 10.92 -0.58 6.93
CA ILE A 60 9.96 -1.48 6.27
C ILE A 60 8.64 -1.55 7.04
N ALA A 61 8.68 -1.67 8.36
CA ALA A 61 7.49 -1.69 9.20
C ALA A 61 6.70 -0.38 9.10
N ALA A 62 7.37 0.78 9.07
CA ALA A 62 6.74 2.08 8.91
C ALA A 62 6.03 2.22 7.57
N PHE A 63 6.67 1.83 6.46
CA PHE A 63 6.01 1.83 5.15
C PHE A 63 4.84 0.84 5.10
N THR A 64 5.03 -0.37 5.63
CA THR A 64 3.97 -1.39 5.72
C THR A 64 2.76 -0.90 6.53
N ALA A 65 2.98 -0.08 7.57
CA ALA A 65 1.89 0.52 8.34
C ALA A 65 1.06 1.52 7.49
N ILE A 66 1.69 2.28 6.60
CA ILE A 66 0.99 3.17 5.65
C ILE A 66 0.16 2.35 4.65
N VAL A 67 0.75 1.31 4.06
CA VAL A 67 0.04 0.39 3.14
C VAL A 67 -1.21 -0.18 3.80
N LYS A 68 -1.08 -0.64 5.06
CA LYS A 68 -2.21 -1.15 5.85
C LYS A 68 -3.24 -0.08 6.20
N LYS A 69 -2.81 1.13 6.60
CA LYS A 69 -3.68 2.26 6.94
C LYS A 69 -4.67 2.57 5.81
N TYR A 70 -4.19 2.55 4.58
CA TYR A 70 -4.98 2.90 3.39
C TYR A 70 -5.51 1.68 2.61
N SER A 71 -5.22 0.45 3.08
CA SER A 71 -5.63 -0.79 2.41
C SER A 71 -5.23 -0.85 0.93
N ILE A 72 -4.02 -0.39 0.61
CA ILE A 72 -3.51 -0.33 -0.77
C ILE A 72 -2.88 -1.65 -1.18
N ASP A 73 -3.20 -2.12 -2.38
CA ASP A 73 -2.41 -3.16 -3.05
C ASP A 73 -1.25 -2.52 -3.81
N VAL A 74 -0.05 -2.59 -3.22
CA VAL A 74 1.17 -2.05 -3.83
C VAL A 74 1.69 -2.88 -5.00
N THR A 75 1.23 -4.13 -5.16
CA THR A 75 1.60 -4.99 -6.30
C THR A 75 0.82 -4.64 -7.57
N GLN A 76 -0.38 -4.11 -7.40
CA GLN A 76 -1.26 -3.62 -8.46
C GLN A 76 -1.69 -2.17 -8.18
N PHE A 77 -0.70 -1.31 -7.91
CA PHE A 77 -0.97 0.06 -7.48
C PHE A 77 -1.84 0.82 -8.49
N ASP A 78 -3.01 1.27 -8.03
CA ASP A 78 -3.95 2.06 -8.82
C ASP A 78 -3.42 3.47 -9.04
N GLN A 79 -3.07 3.77 -10.29
CA GLN A 79 -2.55 5.07 -10.71
C GLN A 79 -3.55 6.22 -10.52
N SER A 80 -4.85 5.93 -10.41
CA SER A 80 -5.87 6.96 -10.14
C SER A 80 -5.77 7.57 -8.73
N LEU A 81 -5.02 6.93 -7.83
CA LEU A 81 -4.73 7.44 -6.48
C LEU A 81 -3.69 8.58 -6.49
N ASN A 82 -2.95 8.75 -7.58
CA ASN A 82 -1.98 9.82 -7.73
C ASN A 82 -2.67 11.17 -7.89
N ASP A 83 -2.02 12.21 -7.38
CA ASP A 83 -2.48 13.57 -7.63
C ASP A 83 -2.22 13.94 -9.10
N VAL A 84 -3.11 14.78 -9.64
CA VAL A 84 -3.00 15.30 -11.01
C VAL A 84 -2.51 16.75 -10.94
N CYS A 85 -1.20 16.96 -11.07
CA CYS A 85 -0.61 18.30 -11.18
C CYS A 85 0.70 18.34 -11.97
N THR A 86 1.07 19.54 -12.41
CA THR A 86 2.40 19.85 -12.98
C THR A 86 3.24 20.51 -11.89
N GLY A 87 4.34 19.88 -11.46
CA GLY A 87 5.25 20.47 -10.45
C GLY A 87 5.42 19.70 -9.14
N GLY A 88 4.69 18.60 -8.93
CA GLY A 88 4.75 17.79 -7.71
C GLY A 88 6.03 16.98 -7.53
N LEU A 89 6.09 16.26 -6.41
CA LEU A 89 7.13 15.30 -6.09
C LEU A 89 6.78 13.93 -6.67
N ALA A 90 7.60 13.44 -7.58
CA ALA A 90 7.50 12.08 -8.10
C ALA A 90 8.41 11.16 -7.27
N THR A 91 7.88 10.05 -6.78
CA THR A 91 8.68 9.01 -6.12
C THR A 91 8.49 7.67 -6.83
N ASN A 92 9.58 7.14 -7.39
CA ASN A 92 9.63 5.76 -7.87
C ASN A 92 9.90 4.83 -6.70
N VAL A 93 9.16 3.74 -6.58
CA VAL A 93 9.36 2.74 -5.53
C VAL A 93 9.46 1.36 -6.16
N THR A 94 10.48 0.61 -5.77
CA THR A 94 10.61 -0.82 -6.01
C THR A 94 10.62 -1.54 -4.66
N LEU A 95 9.67 -2.45 -4.48
CA LEU A 95 9.59 -3.32 -3.31
C LEU A 95 10.13 -4.69 -3.65
N GLU A 96 10.88 -5.26 -2.73
CA GLU A 96 11.33 -6.66 -2.77
C GLU A 96 10.54 -7.43 -1.71
N PHE A 97 10.10 -8.63 -2.08
CA PHE A 97 9.30 -9.50 -1.23
C PHE A 97 10.04 -10.79 -0.88
N ALA A 98 9.67 -11.40 0.25
CA ALA A 98 10.25 -12.67 0.72
C ALA A 98 10.09 -13.84 -0.27
N ASP A 99 9.10 -13.80 -1.15
CA ASP A 99 8.91 -14.79 -2.24
C ASP A 99 9.75 -14.49 -3.48
N SER A 100 10.75 -13.60 -3.36
CA SER A 100 11.63 -13.14 -4.44
C SER A 100 10.92 -12.39 -5.57
N LYS A 101 9.65 -12.01 -5.40
CA LYS A 101 8.98 -11.11 -6.34
C LYS A 101 9.36 -9.65 -6.07
N THR A 102 9.10 -8.81 -7.06
CA THR A 102 9.21 -7.36 -6.92
C THR A 102 7.92 -6.68 -7.36
N ALA A 103 7.61 -5.55 -6.73
CA ALA A 103 6.56 -4.64 -7.20
C ALA A 103 7.18 -3.28 -7.49
N LYS A 104 6.76 -2.66 -8.60
CA LYS A 104 7.20 -1.33 -8.98
C LYS A 104 5.98 -0.44 -9.13
N PHE A 105 6.00 0.70 -8.48
CA PHE A 105 4.97 1.71 -8.62
C PHE A 105 5.58 3.10 -8.48
N ARG A 106 4.80 4.10 -8.89
CA ARG A 106 5.19 5.50 -8.79
C ARG A 106 4.09 6.26 -8.10
N VAL A 107 4.47 7.09 -7.13
CA VAL A 107 3.57 8.04 -6.48
C VAL A 107 3.89 9.45 -6.94
N TYR A 108 2.85 10.26 -7.17
CA TYR A 108 2.96 11.67 -7.52
C TYR A 108 2.19 12.49 -6.49
N ASP A 109 2.92 13.19 -5.63
CA ASP A 109 2.36 14.02 -4.57
C ASP A 109 2.45 15.50 -4.96
N CYS A 110 1.31 16.17 -4.94
CA CYS A 110 1.18 17.59 -5.26
C CYS A 110 1.01 18.46 -4.01
N GLY A 111 1.14 17.87 -2.82
CA GLY A 111 0.90 18.56 -1.55
C GLY A 111 -0.58 18.77 -1.28
N ARG A 112 -1.46 17.90 -1.81
CA ARG A 112 -2.90 17.97 -1.55
C ARG A 112 -3.16 17.71 -0.07
N ILE A 113 -3.77 18.69 0.60
CA ILE A 113 -4.09 18.57 2.03
C ILE A 113 -5.44 17.90 2.19
N GLU A 114 -5.43 16.62 2.60
CA GLU A 114 -6.64 15.90 2.99
C GLU A 114 -6.69 15.72 4.52
N PRO A 115 -7.84 15.94 5.19
CA PRO A 115 -7.94 15.89 6.65
C PRO A 115 -7.47 14.58 7.31
N ARG A 116 -7.45 13.46 6.58
CA ARG A 116 -7.00 12.15 7.06
C ARG A 116 -5.69 11.67 6.40
N GLY A 117 -5.12 12.48 5.52
CA GLY A 117 -4.03 12.13 4.61
C GLY A 117 -4.50 11.21 3.47
N THR A 118 -3.63 11.05 2.47
CA THR A 118 -3.76 10.04 1.42
C THR A 118 -2.57 9.09 1.48
N PHE A 119 -2.67 7.93 0.83
CA PHE A 119 -1.53 7.03 0.67
C PHE A 119 -0.34 7.75 0.03
N VAL A 120 -0.61 8.53 -1.02
CA VAL A 120 0.40 9.24 -1.80
C VAL A 120 1.11 10.31 -0.97
N SER A 121 0.37 11.13 -0.21
CA SER A 121 0.97 12.15 0.65
C SER A 121 1.79 11.54 1.78
N ASP A 122 1.25 10.52 2.45
CA ASP A 122 1.93 9.90 3.60
C ASP A 122 3.17 9.11 3.18
N ALA A 123 3.10 8.39 2.05
CA ALA A 123 4.24 7.65 1.50
C ALA A 123 5.35 8.61 1.04
N SER A 124 5.00 9.66 0.29
CA SER A 124 5.96 10.66 -0.17
C SER A 124 6.65 11.36 1.00
N ALA A 125 5.89 11.77 2.03
CA ALA A 125 6.44 12.35 3.25
C ALA A 125 7.32 11.37 4.06
N LEU A 126 7.02 10.06 4.04
CA LEU A 126 7.89 9.06 4.65
C LEU A 126 9.25 8.99 3.92
N PHE A 127 9.24 8.86 2.60
CA PHE A 127 10.46 8.77 1.79
C PHE A 127 11.32 10.03 1.87
N THR A 128 10.69 11.22 1.85
CA THR A 128 11.41 12.48 2.03
C THR A 128 12.08 12.57 3.39
N ARG A 129 11.41 12.15 4.47
CA ARG A 129 12.03 12.10 5.82
C ARG A 129 13.24 11.17 5.88
N TRP A 130 13.17 10.02 5.22
CA TRP A 130 14.31 9.11 5.14
C TRP A 130 15.47 9.70 4.33
N ALA A 131 15.17 10.30 3.17
CA ALA A 131 16.20 10.96 2.36
C ALA A 131 16.92 12.07 3.14
N THR A 132 16.18 12.91 3.87
CA THR A 132 16.78 13.94 4.75
C THR A 132 17.60 13.33 5.89
N ALA A 133 17.12 12.26 6.52
CA ALA A 133 17.85 11.58 7.60
C ALA A 133 19.13 10.90 7.11
N ASP A 134 19.15 10.44 5.86
CA ASP A 134 20.30 9.81 5.22
C ASP A 134 21.33 10.83 4.70
N GLY A 135 21.05 12.14 4.85
CA GLY A 135 21.99 13.22 4.53
C GLY A 135 21.99 13.66 3.06
N ALA A 136 20.83 13.56 2.38
CA ALA A 136 20.64 14.18 1.06
C ALA A 136 20.85 15.70 1.08
#